data_AF-A0A938C1B9-F1
#
_entry.id   AF-A0A938C1B9-F1
#
_cell.length_a   1.000
_cell.length_b   1.000
_cell.length_c   1.000
_cell.angle_alpha   90.00
_cell.angle_beta   90.00
_cell.angle_gamma   90.00
#
_symmetry.space_group_name_H-M   'P 1'
#
loop_
_entity.id
_entity.type
_entity.pdbx_description
1 polymer ?
#
loop_
_entity_poly.entity_id
_entity_poly.type
_entity_poly.pdbx_seq_one_letter_code
_entity_poly.pdbx_strand_id
1 'polypeptide(L)' 'MALSAFNFGKWIDEHAHLLRPPVGNQQVFLEAEDLIVMVVGGPNARTDYHDDPYEEFFHQLRGNMTLRIID' A
#
# COMPACT_ATOMS: atom_id res chain seq x y z
N MET A 1 20.81 4.44 -7.47
CA MET A 1 20.63 4.31 -8.94
C MET A 1 19.53 5.27 -9.38
N ALA A 2 19.49 5.70 -10.64
CA ALA A 2 18.37 6.52 -11.11
C ALA A 2 17.09 5.67 -11.22
N LEU A 3 15.98 6.13 -10.66
CA LEU A 3 14.69 5.46 -10.79
C LEU A 3 14.23 5.53 -12.25
N SER A 4 13.69 4.41 -12.75
CA SER A 4 13.09 4.35 -14.09
C SER A 4 11.60 4.08 -13.97
N ALA A 5 10.81 4.71 -14.86
CA ALA A 5 9.38 4.48 -14.90
C ALA A 5 9.07 3.03 -15.33
N PHE A 6 8.01 2.46 -14.76
CA PHE A 6 7.56 1.11 -15.09
C PHE A 6 6.03 1.07 -15.18
N ASN A 7 5.48 0.00 -15.75
CA ASN A 7 4.03 -0.18 -15.83
C ASN A 7 3.47 -0.61 -14.48
N PHE A 8 2.70 0.26 -13.83
CA PHE A 8 2.23 0.01 -12.48
C PHE A 8 1.18 -1.10 -12.39
N GLY A 9 0.26 -1.20 -13.37
CA GLY A 9 -0.74 -2.26 -13.41
C GLY A 9 -0.11 -3.65 -13.50
N LYS A 10 0.90 -3.80 -14.37
CA LYS A 10 1.67 -5.04 -14.51
C LYS A 10 2.41 -5.39 -13.22
N TRP A 11 3.05 -4.40 -12.58
CA TRP A 11 3.73 -4.62 -11.30
C TRP A 11 2.77 -5.12 -10.22
N ILE A 12 1.55 -4.56 -10.14
CA ILE A 12 0.52 -5.03 -9.18
C ILE A 12 0.16 -6.49 -9.47
N ASP A 13 -0.04 -6.85 -10.74
CA ASP A 13 -0.41 -8.22 -11.12
C ASP A 13 0.72 -9.22 -10.80
N GLU A 14 1.98 -8.84 -11.00
CA GLU A 14 3.16 -9.65 -10.64
C GLU A 14 3.28 -9.85 -9.13
N HIS A 15 2.93 -8.84 -8.32
CA HIS A 15 3.01 -8.88 -6.85
C HIS A 15 1.69 -9.32 -6.18
N ALA A 16 0.65 -9.66 -6.94
CA ALA A 16 -0.68 -9.99 -6.40
C ALA A 16 -0.67 -11.13 -5.37
N HIS A 17 0.32 -12.02 -5.46
CA HIS A 17 0.51 -13.11 -4.50
C HIS A 17 0.95 -12.65 -3.10
N LEU A 18 1.55 -11.46 -2.98
CA LEU A 18 1.91 -10.79 -1.72
C LEU A 18 0.78 -9.87 -1.22
N LEU A 19 -0.07 -9.38 -2.12
CA LEU A 19 -1.18 -8.46 -1.81
C LEU A 19 -2.43 -9.18 -1.25
N ARG A 20 -2.20 -10.27 -0.53
CA ARG A 20 -3.21 -11.13 0.11
C ARG A 20 -2.65 -11.72 1.40
N PRO A 21 -3.48 -12.25 2.31
CA PRO A 21 -3.00 -12.93 3.50
C PRO A 21 -1.99 -14.06 3.17
N PRO A 22 -0.92 -14.21 3.96
CA PRO A 22 -0.66 -13.52 5.23
C PRO A 22 0.10 -12.18 5.12
N VAL A 23 0.50 -11.74 3.92
CA VAL A 23 1.37 -10.55 3.75
C VAL A 23 0.54 -9.26 3.63
N GLY A 24 -0.35 -9.17 2.64
CA GLY A 24 -1.35 -8.11 2.52
C GLY A 24 -0.87 -6.75 2.00
N ASN A 25 0.44 -6.47 1.95
CA ASN A 25 0.98 -5.21 1.40
C ASN A 25 2.37 -5.42 0.80
N GLN A 26 2.80 -4.48 -0.05
CA GLN A 26 4.15 -4.45 -0.61
C GLN A 26 4.62 -3.01 -0.84
N GLN A 27 5.81 -2.67 -0.35
CA GLN A 27 6.47 -1.39 -0.64
C GLN A 27 7.10 -1.42 -2.04
N VAL A 28 6.87 -0.36 -2.81
CA VAL A 28 7.28 -0.27 -4.22
C VAL A 28 8.76 0.08 -4.36
N PHE A 29 9.24 1.04 -3.57
CA PHE A 29 10.62 1.52 -3.60
C PHE A 29 11.28 1.31 -2.24
N LEU A 30 12.08 0.23 -2.12
CA LEU A 30 12.68 -0.17 -0.84
C LEU A 30 13.81 0.74 -0.37
N GLU A 31 14.46 1.44 -1.31
CA GLU A 31 15.56 2.39 -1.02
C GLU A 31 15.06 3.83 -0.87
N ALA A 32 13.75 4.06 -0.84
CA ALA A 32 13.20 5.41 -0.68
C ALA A 32 13.29 5.85 0.79
N GLU A 33 13.97 6.97 1.04
CA GLU A 33 14.18 7.52 2.38
C GLU A 33 13.03 8.45 2.81
N ASP A 34 12.46 9.21 1.88
CA ASP A 34 11.49 10.28 2.19
C ASP A 34 10.02 9.92 1.91
N LEU A 35 9.77 9.06 0.92
CA LEU A 35 8.40 8.72 0.49
C LEU A 35 8.20 7.21 0.47
N ILE A 36 7.40 6.73 1.41
CA ILE A 36 7.01 5.32 1.49
C ILE A 36 5.80 5.10 0.59
N VAL A 37 6.02 4.47 -0.57
CA VAL A 37 4.95 4.10 -1.51
C VAL A 37 4.59 2.63 -1.30
N MET A 38 3.37 2.36 -0.86
CA MET A 38 2.86 1.01 -0.62
C MET A 38 1.67 0.70 -1.52
N VAL A 39 1.58 -0.56 -1.95
CA VAL A 39 0.34 -1.15 -2.45
C VAL A 39 -0.20 -2.09 -1.38
N VAL A 40 -1.44 -1.86 -0.96
CA VAL A 40 -2.12 -2.65 0.08
C VAL A 40 -3.27 -3.41 -0.57
N GLY A 41 -3.32 -4.72 -0.34
CA GLY A 41 -4.36 -5.61 -0.81
C GLY A 41 -5.28 -6.10 0.31
N GLY A 42 -5.98 -7.21 0.06
CA GLY A 42 -6.94 -7.78 1.00
C GLY A 42 -7.27 -9.25 0.69
N PRO A 43 -8.20 -9.85 1.45
CA PRO A 43 -8.96 -9.25 2.55
C PRO A 43 -8.08 -9.04 3.79
N ASN A 44 -8.26 -7.91 4.48
CA ASN A 44 -7.63 -7.65 5.77
C ASN A 44 -8.55 -6.76 6.62
N ALA A 45 -8.64 -7.06 7.92
CA ALA A 45 -9.37 -6.25 8.89
C ALA A 45 -8.58 -6.26 10.20
N ARG A 46 -8.51 -5.13 10.89
CA ARG A 46 -7.80 -5.00 12.15
C ARG A 46 -8.61 -4.22 13.19
N THR A 47 -8.18 -4.29 14.45
CA THR A 47 -8.83 -3.66 15.60
C THR A 47 -8.09 -2.42 16.11
N ASP A 48 -6.84 -2.23 15.68
CA ASP A 48 -6.00 -1.08 16.02
C ASP A 48 -6.36 0.17 15.18
N TYR A 49 -6.05 1.33 15.75
CA TYR A 49 -6.01 2.62 15.06
C TYR A 49 -4.55 3.07 14.94
N HIS A 50 -4.20 3.69 13.81
CA HIS A 50 -2.89 4.26 13.58
C HIS A 50 -2.91 5.76 13.93
N ASP A 51 -1.96 6.20 14.74
CA ASP A 51 -1.69 7.61 15.05
C ASP A 51 -0.36 7.97 14.37
N ASP A 52 -0.44 8.50 13.15
CA ASP A 52 0.74 8.91 12.38
C ASP A 52 0.95 10.43 12.54
N PRO A 53 2.14 10.87 12.99
CA PRO A 53 2.45 12.31 13.08
C PRO A 53 2.58 13.00 11.71
N TYR A 54 2.53 12.26 10.60
CA TYR A 54 2.60 12.76 9.24
C TYR A 54 1.32 12.43 8.43
N GLU A 55 1.19 13.07 7.27
CA GLU A 55 0.05 12.86 6.37
C GLU A 55 0.16 11.51 5.63
N GLU A 56 -0.96 10.80 5.53
CA GLU A 56 -1.10 9.61 4.68
C GLU A 56 -2.01 9.91 3.47
N PHE A 57 -1.52 9.62 2.26
CA PHE A 57 -2.29 9.75 1.02
C PHE A 57 -2.81 8.39 0.53
N PHE A 58 -4.12 8.30 0.28
CA PHE A 58 -4.77 7.08 -0.20
C PHE A 58 -5.37 7.26 -1.61
N HIS A 59 -5.09 6.31 -2.50
CA HIS A 59 -5.74 6.22 -3.80
C HIS A 59 -6.21 4.78 -4.08
N GLN A 60 -7.53 4.56 -4.09
CA GLN A 60 -8.12 3.24 -4.30
C GLN A 60 -8.10 2.87 -5.79
N LEU A 61 -7.15 2.03 -6.21
CA LEU A 61 -7.00 1.59 -7.60
C LEU A 61 -7.99 0.50 -8.01
N ARG A 62 -8.26 -0.47 -7.12
CA ARG A 62 -9.09 -1.65 -7.39
C ARG A 62 -9.92 -1.99 -6.15
N GLY A 63 -11.20 -2.34 -6.32
CA GLY A 63 -12.09 -2.71 -5.21
C GLY A 63 -12.49 -1.51 -4.33
N ASN A 64 -12.84 -1.78 -3.07
CA ASN A 64 -13.29 -0.78 -2.10
C ASN A 64 -12.52 -0.94 -0.78
N MET A 65 -12.34 0.16 -0.04
CA MET A 65 -11.82 0.15 1.33
C MET A 65 -12.70 0.98 2.26
N THR A 66 -12.52 0.78 3.57
CA THR A 66 -13.12 1.62 4.61
C THR A 66 -12.02 2.00 5.58
N LEU A 67 -11.77 3.30 5.71
CA LEU A 67 -10.90 3.85 6.75
C LEU A 67 -11.79 4.25 7.93
N ARG A 68 -11.58 3.63 9.09
CA ARG A 68 -12.26 4.02 10.33
C ARG A 68 -11.42 5.10 11.02
N ILE A 69 -12.06 6.17 11.46
CA ILE A 69 -11.42 7.30 12.15
C ILE A 69 -12.03 7.48 13.53
N ILE A 70 -11.30 8.17 14.41
CA ILE A 70 -11.78 8.66 15.70
C ILE A 70 -11.79 10.18 15.60
N ASP A 71 -12.96 10.78 15.84
CA ASP A 71 -13.18 12.24 15.84
C ASP A 71 -13.09 12.82 17.25
#